data_AF-A0A2T0T9X1-F1
#
_entry.id   AF-A0A2T0T9X1-F1
#
_cell.length_a   1.000
_cell.length_b   1.000
_cell.length_c   1.000
_cell.angle_alpha   90.00
_cell.angle_beta   90.00
_cell.angle_gamma   90.00
#
_symmetry.space_group_name_H-M   'P 1'
#
loop_
_entity.id
_entity.type
_entity.pdbx_description
1 polymer ?
#
loop_
_entity_poly.entity_id
_entity_poly.type
_entity_poly.pdbx_seq_one_letter_code
_entity_poly.pdbx_strand_id
1 'polypeptide(L)'
;MLLATVERWEREHLEEMAELVSGESDPVGRLRLIFGRVLEEWGGGCSVESALLAAADDPIVAPVLKRVTDGRLRFLEELFEALGFTREASCRRAVLAYSVYLGQAQLRATTPYVVCEHRALLDDTLGVLSSGGGFVVG
;
A
#
# COMPACT_ATOMS: atom_id res chain seq x y z
N MET A 1 27.29 -1.61 -1.58
CA MET A 1 26.63 -0.41 -2.16
C MET A 1 25.14 -0.66 -2.34
N LEU A 2 24.72 -1.76 -2.98
CA LEU A 2 23.30 -2.12 -3.14
C LEU A 2 22.49 -2.04 -1.83
N LEU A 3 22.93 -2.72 -0.76
CA LEU A 3 22.23 -2.70 0.53
C LEU A 3 22.00 -1.27 1.05
N ALA A 4 23.05 -0.45 1.14
CA ALA A 4 22.95 0.93 1.61
C ALA A 4 22.03 1.80 0.71
N THR A 5 21.98 1.53 -0.59
CA THR A 5 21.06 2.19 -1.51
C THR A 5 19.61 1.81 -1.23
N VAL A 6 19.33 0.51 -1.04
CA VAL A 6 17.98 0.00 -0.78
C VAL A 6 17.49 0.39 0.61
N GLU A 7 18.37 0.41 1.62
CA GLU A 7 18.05 0.91 2.97
C GLU A 7 17.82 2.41 3.02
N ARG A 8 18.53 3.19 2.18
CA ARG A 8 18.24 4.61 2.04
C ARG A 8 16.87 4.83 1.39
N TRP A 9 16.58 4.10 0.31
CA TRP A 9 15.28 4.13 -0.33
C TRP A 9 14.15 3.76 0.64
N GLU A 10 14.33 2.74 1.48
CA GLU A 10 13.36 2.36 2.53
C GLU A 10 13.02 3.55 3.44
N ARG A 11 14.03 4.27 3.95
CA ARG A 11 13.81 5.40 4.85
C ARG A 11 13.13 6.56 4.14
N GLU A 12 13.67 6.98 3.00
CA GLU A 12 13.16 8.10 2.22
C GLU A 12 11.69 7.85 1.83
N HIS A 13 11.37 6.65 1.35
CA HIS A 13 10.01 6.32 0.93
C HIS A 13 9.01 6.27 2.08
N LEU A 14 9.39 5.73 3.25
CA LEU A 14 8.50 5.73 4.41
C LEU A 14 8.29 7.14 4.99
N GLU A 15 9.34 7.96 5.01
CA GLU A 15 9.26 9.38 5.40
C GLU A 15 8.34 10.15 4.45
N GLU A 16 8.51 9.99 3.13
CA GLU A 16 7.64 10.62 2.12
C GLU A 16 6.17 10.22 2.29
N MET A 17 5.87 8.95 2.56
CA MET A 17 4.49 8.49 2.78
C MET A 17 3.90 9.06 4.08
N ALA A 18 4.70 9.19 5.14
CA ALA A 18 4.26 9.79 6.40
C ALA A 18 4.00 11.30 6.24
N GLU A 19 4.89 12.01 5.53
CA GLU A 19 4.74 13.43 5.22
C GLU A 19 3.49 13.69 4.37
N LEU A 20 3.23 12.84 3.36
CA LEU A 20 2.07 12.94 2.48
C LEU A 20 0.75 13.01 3.25
N VAL A 21 0.62 12.25 4.34
CA VAL A 21 -0.61 12.20 5.15
C VAL A 21 -0.60 13.13 6.36
N SER A 22 0.53 13.77 6.66
CA SER A 22 0.72 14.54 7.89
C SER A 22 -0.25 15.73 8.03
N GLY A 23 -0.61 16.36 6.91
CA GLY A 23 -1.53 17.50 6.85
C GLY A 23 -3.01 17.11 6.83
N GLU A 24 -3.34 15.83 6.62
CA GLU A 24 -4.71 15.34 6.60
C GLU A 24 -5.08 14.81 7.98
N SER A 25 -6.23 15.23 8.51
CA SER A 25 -6.71 14.83 9.84
C SER A 25 -7.77 13.73 9.76
N ASP A 26 -8.48 13.62 8.64
CA ASP A 26 -9.45 12.55 8.40
C ASP A 26 -8.73 11.24 8.02
N PRO A 27 -8.88 10.13 8.78
CA PRO A 27 -8.25 8.86 8.45
C PRO A 27 -8.68 8.32 7.07
N VAL A 28 -9.91 8.59 6.62
CA VAL A 28 -10.34 8.21 5.26
C VAL A 28 -9.60 9.06 4.21
N GLY A 29 -9.45 10.37 4.45
CA GLY A 29 -8.61 11.25 3.67
C GLY A 29 -7.16 10.75 3.56
N ARG A 30 -6.56 10.31 4.67
CA ARG A 30 -5.20 9.73 4.67
C ARG A 30 -5.09 8.49 3.81
N LEU A 31 -6.08 7.59 3.90
CA LEU A 31 -6.15 6.41 3.03
C LEU A 31 -6.26 6.83 1.56
N ARG A 32 -7.12 7.80 1.21
CA ARG A 32 -7.23 8.32 -0.16
C ARG A 32 -5.91 8.86 -0.68
N LEU A 33 -5.19 9.65 0.11
CA LEU A 33 -3.91 10.23 -0.29
C LEU A 33 -2.87 9.14 -0.59
N ILE A 34 -2.72 8.15 0.29
CA ILE A 34 -1.73 7.07 0.09
C ILE A 34 -2.11 6.18 -1.08
N PHE A 35 -3.35 5.69 -1.14
CA PHE A 35 -3.78 4.85 -2.26
C PHE A 35 -3.65 5.62 -3.59
N GLY A 36 -3.96 6.92 -3.61
CA GLY A 36 -3.84 7.76 -4.79
C GLY A 36 -2.38 7.84 -5.25
N ARG A 37 -1.48 8.22 -4.33
CA ARG A 37 -0.05 8.34 -4.61
C ARG A 37 0.56 7.04 -5.11
N VAL A 38 0.26 5.94 -4.43
CA VAL A 38 0.81 4.63 -4.72
C VAL A 38 0.34 4.11 -6.08
N LEU A 39 -0.93 4.33 -6.43
CA LEU A 39 -1.42 3.99 -7.76
C LEU A 39 -0.82 4.92 -8.82
N GLU A 40 -0.65 6.22 -8.55
CA GLU A 40 -0.07 7.20 -9.48
C GLU A 40 1.40 6.91 -9.82
N GLU A 41 2.20 6.47 -8.85
CA GLU A 41 3.65 6.21 -9.03
C GLU A 41 3.97 5.21 -10.14
N TRP A 42 3.06 4.29 -10.49
CA TRP A 42 3.29 3.37 -11.61
C TRP A 42 2.80 3.87 -12.98
N GLY A 43 2.42 5.14 -13.12
CA GLY A 43 2.14 5.74 -14.42
C GLY A 43 3.39 5.99 -15.28
N GLY A 44 4.58 6.00 -14.66
CA GLY A 44 5.83 6.50 -15.28
C GLY A 44 6.89 5.45 -15.65
N GLY A 45 6.67 4.15 -15.41
CA GLY A 45 7.65 3.09 -15.69
C GLY A 45 7.91 2.16 -14.51
N CYS A 46 9.04 1.44 -14.52
CA CYS A 46 9.44 0.51 -13.45
C CYS A 46 9.89 1.29 -12.21
N SER A 47 9.07 1.29 -11.15
CA SER A 47 9.44 1.92 -9.88
C SER A 47 10.55 1.14 -9.17
N VAL A 48 11.32 1.80 -8.28
CA VAL A 48 12.31 1.12 -7.43
C VAL A 48 11.68 -0.06 -6.69
N GLU A 49 10.46 0.13 -6.20
CA GLU A 49 9.72 -0.93 -5.55
C GLU A 49 9.39 -2.11 -6.46
N SER A 50 8.99 -1.86 -7.72
CA SER A 50 8.74 -2.92 -8.69
C SER A 50 10.00 -3.76 -8.93
N ALA A 51 11.17 -3.11 -8.98
CA ALA A 51 12.46 -3.80 -9.08
C ALA A 51 12.80 -4.62 -7.81
N LEU A 52 12.47 -4.11 -6.63
CA LEU A 52 12.68 -4.84 -5.36
C LEU A 52 11.73 -6.03 -5.24
N LEU A 53 10.47 -5.89 -5.65
CA LEU A 53 9.49 -6.98 -5.70
C LEU A 53 9.94 -8.07 -6.69
N ALA A 54 10.47 -7.70 -7.85
CA ALA A 54 11.02 -8.65 -8.82
C ALA A 54 12.26 -9.41 -8.30
N ALA A 55 12.96 -8.84 -7.30
CA ALA A 55 14.13 -9.42 -6.66
C ALA A 55 13.85 -9.92 -5.23
N ALA A 56 12.60 -10.28 -4.91
CA ALA A 56 12.19 -10.62 -3.54
C ALA A 56 12.96 -11.81 -2.92
N ASP A 57 13.48 -12.73 -3.73
CA ASP A 57 14.28 -13.88 -3.29
C ASP A 57 15.78 -13.56 -3.14
N ASP A 58 16.23 -12.36 -3.52
CA ASP A 58 17.62 -11.94 -3.35
C ASP A 58 17.92 -11.73 -1.85
N PRO A 59 18.99 -12.34 -1.31
CA PRO A 59 19.28 -12.32 0.13
C PRO A 59 19.63 -10.93 0.68
N ILE A 60 19.98 -9.95 -0.16
CA ILE A 60 20.20 -8.56 0.21
C ILE A 60 18.88 -7.79 0.19
N VAL A 61 17.99 -8.09 -0.75
CA VAL A 61 16.70 -7.40 -0.93
C VAL A 61 15.66 -7.90 0.06
N ALA A 62 15.56 -9.22 0.27
CA ALA A 62 14.51 -9.85 1.09
C ALA A 62 14.38 -9.24 2.50
N PRO A 63 15.48 -8.98 3.25
CA PRO A 63 15.37 -8.36 4.56
C PRO A 63 14.83 -6.93 4.52
N VAL A 64 15.17 -6.15 3.50
CA VAL A 64 14.68 -4.77 3.36
C VAL A 64 13.22 -4.75 2.93
N LEU A 65 12.86 -5.58 1.94
CA LEU A 65 11.49 -5.72 1.47
C LEU A 65 10.56 -6.15 2.60
N LYS A 66 11.02 -7.06 3.48
CA LYS A 66 10.28 -7.45 4.68
C LYS A 66 10.01 -6.26 5.59
N ARG A 67 11.01 -5.45 5.93
CA ARG A 67 10.83 -4.30 6.83
C ARG A 67 9.90 -3.24 6.23
N VAL A 68 10.05 -2.95 4.94
CA VAL A 68 9.17 -2.02 4.22
C VAL A 68 7.73 -2.52 4.24
N THR A 69 7.53 -3.81 3.98
CA THR A 69 6.20 -4.43 4.03
C THR A 69 5.60 -4.36 5.43
N ASP A 70 6.37 -4.73 6.46
CA ASP A 70 5.93 -4.68 7.86
C ASP A 70 5.57 -3.24 8.29
N GLY A 71 6.36 -2.24 7.87
CA GLY A 71 6.11 -0.83 8.15
C GLY A 71 4.82 -0.33 7.52
N ARG A 72 4.57 -0.69 6.25
CA ARG A 72 3.35 -0.31 5.53
C ARG A 72 2.11 -0.98 6.09
N LEU A 73 2.18 -2.27 6.42
CA LEU A 73 1.07 -2.97 7.04
C LEU A 73 0.72 -2.35 8.39
N ARG A 74 1.73 -2.05 9.23
CA ARG A 74 1.50 -1.36 10.52
C ARG A 74 0.85 0.00 10.34
N PHE A 75 1.33 0.80 9.39
CA PHE A 75 0.75 2.09 9.10
C PHE A 75 -0.72 1.98 8.63
N LEU A 76 -1.03 1.02 7.76
CA LEU A 76 -2.42 0.75 7.34
C LEU A 76 -3.29 0.26 8.50
N GLU A 77 -2.75 -0.60 9.38
CA GLU A 77 -3.42 -1.04 10.59
C GLU A 77 -3.81 0.14 11.48
N GLU A 78 -2.89 1.07 11.73
CA GLU A 78 -3.14 2.30 12.51
C GLU A 78 -4.25 3.15 11.89
N LEU A 79 -4.29 3.28 10.56
CA LEU A 79 -5.37 4.00 9.88
C LEU A 79 -6.73 3.31 10.04
N PHE A 80 -6.80 1.98 9.93
CA PHE A 80 -8.06 1.26 10.14
C PHE A 80 -8.49 1.26 11.61
N GLU A 81 -7.56 1.22 12.56
CA GLU A 81 -7.88 1.41 13.98
C GLU A 81 -8.43 2.81 14.26
N ALA A 82 -7.87 3.86 13.63
CA ALA A 82 -8.37 5.22 13.73
C ALA A 82 -9.78 5.40 13.13
N LEU A 83 -10.20 4.50 12.23
CA LEU A 83 -11.59 4.41 11.73
C LEU A 83 -12.55 3.66 12.66
N GLY A 84 -12.06 3.18 13.80
CA GLY A 84 -12.87 2.49 14.82
C GLY A 84 -12.95 0.97 14.65
N PHE A 85 -12.17 0.37 13.74
CA PHE A 85 -12.09 -1.08 13.62
C PHE A 85 -11.29 -1.70 14.79
N THR A 86 -11.61 -2.95 15.15
CA THR A 86 -10.81 -3.72 16.10
C THR A 86 -9.44 -4.05 15.49
N ARG A 87 -8.42 -4.24 16.32
CA ARG A 87 -7.07 -4.66 15.88
C ARG A 87 -7.08 -5.81 14.87
N GLU A 88 -7.88 -6.83 15.12
CA GLU A 88 -8.00 -7.99 14.23
C GLU A 88 -8.64 -7.63 12.87
N ALA A 89 -9.66 -6.77 12.89
CA ALA A 89 -10.29 -6.27 11.68
C ALA A 89 -9.39 -5.32 10.90
N SER A 90 -8.58 -4.50 11.59
CA SER A 90 -7.59 -3.60 11.01
C SER A 90 -6.46 -4.37 10.33
N CYS A 91 -5.92 -5.42 10.98
CA CYS A 91 -4.91 -6.29 10.38
C CYS A 91 -5.39 -6.93 9.07
N ARG A 92 -6.60 -7.52 9.07
CA ARG A 92 -7.19 -8.08 7.84
C ARG A 92 -7.36 -7.04 6.74
N ARG A 93 -7.84 -5.83 7.08
CA ARG A 93 -8.06 -4.74 6.12
C ARG A 93 -6.75 -4.19 5.57
N ALA A 94 -5.71 -4.08 6.39
CA ALA A 94 -4.37 -3.70 5.97
C ALA A 94 -3.79 -4.70 4.96
N VAL A 95 -3.94 -6.00 5.22
CA VAL A 95 -3.52 -7.05 4.28
C VAL A 95 -4.32 -6.99 2.97
N LEU A 96 -5.64 -6.79 3.03
CA LEU A 96 -6.48 -6.65 1.83
C LEU A 96 -6.08 -5.42 0.99
N ALA A 97 -5.91 -4.27 1.64
CA ALA A 97 -5.40 -3.04 1.03
C ALA A 97 -4.07 -3.28 0.30
N TYR A 98 -3.10 -3.87 1.00
CA TYR A 98 -1.78 -4.14 0.45
C TYR A 98 -1.79 -5.21 -0.65
N SER A 99 -2.73 -6.15 -0.61
CA SER A 99 -2.92 -7.15 -1.67
C SER A 99 -3.46 -6.55 -2.95
N VAL A 100 -4.43 -5.63 -2.86
CA VAL A 100 -4.94 -4.88 -4.02
C VAL A 100 -3.81 -4.09 -4.66
N TYR A 101 -3.01 -3.42 -3.83
CA TYR A 101 -1.78 -2.77 -4.26
C TYR A 101 -0.87 -3.73 -5.04
N LEU A 102 -0.34 -4.80 -4.42
CA LEU A 102 0.57 -5.72 -5.11
C LEU A 102 -0.03 -6.32 -6.40
N GLY A 103 -1.32 -6.62 -6.40
CA GLY A 103 -2.04 -7.10 -7.58
C GLY A 103 -2.01 -6.09 -8.75
N GLN A 104 -2.23 -4.81 -8.46
CA GLN A 104 -2.12 -3.76 -9.48
C GLN A 104 -0.68 -3.58 -9.98
N ALA A 105 0.32 -3.69 -9.10
CA ALA A 105 1.73 -3.64 -9.46
C ALA A 105 2.04 -4.73 -10.50
N GLN A 106 1.63 -5.95 -10.19
CA GLN A 106 1.85 -7.13 -11.02
C GLN A 106 1.10 -7.03 -12.34
N LEU A 107 -0.16 -6.58 -12.33
CA LEU A 107 -0.97 -6.43 -13.54
C LEU A 107 -0.41 -5.35 -14.45
N ARG A 108 0.11 -4.23 -13.92
CA ARG A 108 0.81 -3.23 -14.74
C ARG A 108 2.06 -3.79 -15.40
N ALA A 109 2.84 -4.58 -14.66
CA ALA A 109 4.06 -5.18 -15.17
C ALA A 109 3.81 -6.24 -16.25
N THR A 110 2.74 -7.03 -16.12
CA THR A 110 2.51 -8.22 -16.97
C THR A 110 1.42 -8.04 -18.01
N THR A 111 0.36 -7.30 -17.67
CA THR A 111 -0.88 -7.20 -18.44
C THR A 111 -1.45 -5.77 -18.35
N PRO A 112 -0.71 -4.74 -18.80
CA PRO A 112 -1.05 -3.33 -18.51
C PRO A 112 -2.44 -2.90 -19.01
N TYR A 113 -2.98 -3.57 -20.03
CA TYR A 113 -4.29 -3.25 -20.61
C TYR A 113 -5.50 -3.63 -19.72
N VAL A 114 -5.32 -4.43 -18.65
CA VAL A 114 -6.42 -4.78 -17.72
C VAL A 114 -6.47 -3.91 -16.48
N VAL A 115 -5.53 -2.97 -16.34
CA VAL A 115 -5.43 -2.13 -15.15
C VAL A 115 -6.55 -1.08 -15.22
N CYS A 116 -7.37 -1.04 -14.17
CA CYS A 116 -8.44 -0.05 -14.05
C CYS A 116 -7.86 1.37 -13.88
N GLU A 117 -8.66 2.36 -14.27
CA GLU A 117 -8.42 3.77 -13.93
C GLU A 117 -8.23 3.92 -12.41
N HIS A 118 -7.10 4.53 -12.02
CA HIS A 118 -6.63 4.58 -10.63
C HIS A 118 -7.67 5.11 -9.66
N ARG A 119 -8.43 6.13 -10.08
CA ARG A 119 -9.46 6.77 -9.25
C ARG A 119 -10.64 5.84 -8.96
N ALA A 120 -11.12 5.12 -9.96
CA ALA A 120 -12.26 4.20 -9.79
C ALA A 120 -11.88 3.03 -8.88
N LEU A 121 -10.70 2.44 -9.08
CA LEU A 121 -10.20 1.37 -8.22
C LEU A 121 -10.04 1.83 -6.77
N LEU A 122 -9.53 3.04 -6.57
CA LEU A 122 -9.35 3.64 -5.24
C LEU A 122 -10.69 3.81 -4.54
N ASP A 123 -11.69 4.38 -5.21
CA ASP A 123 -13.01 4.61 -4.62
C ASP A 123 -13.70 3.28 -4.25
N ASP A 124 -13.65 2.29 -5.13
CA ASP A 124 -14.21 0.96 -4.88
C ASP A 124 -13.50 0.25 -3.71
N THR A 125 -12.17 0.27 -3.71
CA THR A 125 -11.36 -0.36 -2.66
C THR A 125 -11.64 0.28 -1.31
N LEU A 126 -11.67 1.61 -1.24
CA LEU A 126 -11.97 2.31 0.01
C LEU A 126 -13.41 2.08 0.45
N GLY A 127 -14.37 2.06 -0.46
CA GLY A 127 -15.77 1.73 -0.13
C GLY A 127 -15.88 0.36 0.54
N VAL A 128 -15.23 -0.66 -0.02
CA VAL A 128 -15.23 -2.02 0.54
C VAL A 128 -14.51 -2.06 1.89
N LEU A 129 -13.33 -1.47 2.01
CA LEU A 129 -12.50 -1.57 3.21
C LEU A 129 -13.01 -0.72 4.39
N SER A 130 -13.63 0.42 4.10
CA SER A 130 -14.22 1.31 5.13
C SER A 130 -15.62 0.90 5.54
N SER A 131 -16.29 0.02 4.79
CA SER A 131 -17.61 -0.49 5.18
C SER A 131 -17.54 -1.30 6.49
N GLY A 132 -18.44 -0.97 7.43
CA GLY A 132 -18.62 -1.70 8.67
C GLY A 132 -19.11 -3.10 8.37
N GLY A 133 -18.25 -4.10 8.58
CA GLY A 133 -18.55 -5.49 8.28
C GLY A 133 -19.72 -6.03 9.10
N GLY A 134 -20.93 -5.90 8.56
CA GLY A 134 -22.11 -6.65 8.95
C GLY A 134 -22.63 -7.39 7.71
N PHE A 135 -22.04 -8.54 7.38
CA PHE A 135 -22.71 -9.49 6.52
C PHE A 135 -23.78 -10.18 7.38
N VAL A 136 -24.95 -9.53 7.52
CA VAL A 136 -26.14 -10.23 8.00
C VAL A 136 -26.61 -11.06 6.81
N VAL A 137 -26.30 -12.35 6.83
CA VAL A 137 -27.00 -13.33 6.00
C VAL A 137 -28.44 -13.34 6.51
N GLY A 138 -29.33 -12.70 5.76
CA GLY A 138 -30.77 -12.92 5.86
C GLY A 138 -31.18 -14.20 5.14
#